data_AF-A0A1E5LAL3-F1
#
_entry.id   AF-A0A1E5LAL3-F1
#
_cell.length_a   1.000
_cell.length_b   1.000
_cell.length_c   1.000
_cell.angle_alpha   90.00
_cell.angle_beta   90.00
_cell.angle_gamma   90.00
#
_symmetry.space_group_name_H-M   'P 1'
#
loop_
_entity.id
_entity.type
_entity.pdbx_description
1 polymer ?
#
loop_
_entity_poly.entity_id
_entity_poly.type
_entity_poly.pdbx_seq_one_letter_code
_entity_poly.pdbx_strand_id
1 'polypeptide(L)'
;MKHKIALLADVHGNVSALKAVVEDSIKESVTDYWFLGDLIMPGPGANDLFEILDNIKVTTYVKGNWEDCFLDTLNKKVDFDNATDIYVSRLVQYLCENLDESNINLIKNLPLHLTKQVNNLTISISHNLQNKNYGGDLWPTNDQTYFDQLFEHDYDIAIYAHIHQQLLRYSSNGQLIINPGSIGQPFYKWDKLRSDLRAQYAILEIDETGIAEVRFRKVSYDVEKEFKNAISNNLPYITLYQKMLETGKTHTHDIELLQKFNDQYNYKDEIINFFEKNYW
;
A
#
# COMPACT_ATOMS: atom_id res chain seq x y z
N MET A 1 -4.33 7.14 28.67
CA MET A 1 -3.56 8.12 27.87
C MET A 1 -4.29 8.39 26.56
N LYS A 2 -4.14 9.59 25.99
CA LYS A 2 -4.71 9.94 24.68
C LYS A 2 -3.73 9.59 23.56
N HIS A 3 -4.18 8.79 22.61
CA HIS A 3 -3.46 8.38 21.41
C HIS A 3 -4.18 8.90 20.18
N LYS A 4 -3.44 9.54 19.26
CA LYS A 4 -3.94 9.91 17.94
C LYS A 4 -3.08 9.20 16.91
N ILE A 5 -3.62 8.13 16.35
CA ILE A 5 -2.89 7.18 15.52
C ILE A 5 -3.22 7.45 14.05
N ALA A 6 -2.21 7.75 13.23
CA ALA A 6 -2.36 7.77 11.78
C ALA A 6 -2.22 6.34 11.23
N LEU A 7 -3.23 5.93 10.47
CA LEU A 7 -3.30 4.66 9.77
C LEU A 7 -2.95 4.94 8.30
N LEU A 8 -1.75 4.53 7.90
CA LEU A 8 -1.16 4.77 6.59
C LEU A 8 -1.13 3.46 5.79
N ALA A 9 -1.50 3.48 4.51
CA ALA A 9 -1.50 2.26 3.69
C ALA A 9 -1.38 2.57 2.20
N ASP A 10 -0.99 1.55 1.42
CA ASP A 10 -1.12 1.52 -0.03
C ASP A 10 -0.50 2.78 -0.69
N VAL A 11 0.76 3.08 -0.34
CA VAL A 11 1.52 4.22 -0.88
C VAL A 11 1.94 3.98 -2.32
N HIS A 12 2.24 2.73 -2.66
CA HIS A 12 2.53 2.29 -4.03
C HIS A 12 3.57 3.12 -4.77
N GLY A 13 4.64 3.52 -4.08
CA GLY A 13 5.71 4.33 -4.65
C GLY A 13 5.37 5.81 -4.87
N ASN A 14 4.20 6.30 -4.46
CA ASN A 14 3.79 7.69 -4.67
C ASN A 14 4.37 8.61 -3.58
N VAL A 15 5.56 9.13 -3.85
CA VAL A 15 6.35 9.93 -2.90
C VAL A 15 5.64 11.24 -2.55
N SER A 16 5.05 11.90 -3.54
CA SER A 16 4.41 13.21 -3.34
C SER A 16 3.13 13.09 -2.51
N ALA A 17 2.36 12.02 -2.70
CA ALA A 17 1.20 11.74 -1.87
C ALA A 17 1.60 11.42 -0.42
N LEU A 18 2.62 10.58 -0.21
CA LEU A 18 3.10 10.26 1.13
C LEU A 18 3.60 11.51 1.88
N LYS A 19 4.40 12.37 1.23
CA LYS A 19 4.85 13.65 1.82
C LYS A 19 3.67 14.53 2.23
N ALA A 20 2.67 14.67 1.37
CA ALA A 20 1.49 15.49 1.68
C ALA A 20 0.69 14.92 2.86
N VAL A 21 0.51 13.60 2.93
CA VAL A 21 -0.17 12.93 4.05
C VAL A 21 0.60 13.10 5.36
N VAL A 22 1.93 12.98 5.33
CA VAL A 22 2.78 13.22 6.51
C VAL A 22 2.71 14.67 7.00
N GLU A 23 2.75 15.64 6.09
CA GLU A 23 2.59 17.05 6.47
C GLU A 23 1.21 17.33 7.08
N ASP A 24 0.17 16.68 6.56
CA ASP A 24 -1.20 16.77 7.08
C ASP A 24 -1.33 16.11 8.46
N SER A 25 -0.77 14.91 8.67
CA SER A 25 -0.82 14.20 9.95
C SER A 25 -0.08 14.95 11.07
N ILE A 26 1.03 15.61 10.74
CA ILE A 26 1.76 16.47 11.68
C ILE A 26 0.87 17.65 12.12
N LYS A 27 0.14 18.29 11.18
CA LYS A 27 -0.80 19.38 11.50
C LYS A 27 -1.95 18.90 12.39
N GLU A 28 -2.40 17.66 12.18
CA GLU A 28 -3.42 17.03 13.02
C GLU A 28 -2.90 16.60 14.41
N SER A 29 -1.62 16.85 14.71
CA SER A 29 -0.97 16.49 15.97
C SER A 29 -1.06 14.99 16.28
N VAL A 30 -0.89 14.17 15.24
CA VAL A 30 -0.77 12.71 15.36
C VAL A 30 0.41 12.36 16.26
N THR A 31 0.21 11.39 17.15
CA THR A 31 1.20 10.92 18.13
C THR A 31 1.84 9.60 17.74
N ASP A 32 1.12 8.77 16.99
CA ASP A 32 1.50 7.40 16.67
C ASP A 32 1.26 7.14 15.17
N TYR A 33 2.17 6.40 14.52
CA TYR A 33 2.07 6.11 13.09
C TYR A 33 2.18 4.62 12.83
N TRP A 34 1.17 4.07 12.14
CA TRP A 34 1.09 2.66 11.74
C TRP A 34 0.97 2.56 10.23
N PHE A 35 1.77 1.68 9.63
CA PHE A 35 1.83 1.45 8.20
C PHE A 35 1.35 0.04 7.83
N LEU A 36 0.36 -0.05 6.95
CA LEU A 36 -0.39 -1.27 6.66
C LEU A 36 0.05 -1.99 5.37
N GLY A 37 1.24 -1.72 4.85
CA GLY A 37 1.80 -2.42 3.69
C GLY A 37 1.56 -1.72 2.35
N ASP A 38 2.11 -2.30 1.29
CA ASP A 38 2.12 -1.79 -0.08
C ASP A 38 2.79 -0.41 -0.18
N LEU A 39 4.02 -0.35 0.31
CA LEU A 39 4.84 0.86 0.27
C LEU A 39 5.38 1.13 -1.12
N ILE A 40 5.89 0.06 -1.74
CA ILE A 40 6.66 0.10 -2.98
C ILE A 40 5.82 -0.34 -4.18
N MET A 41 6.19 0.16 -5.37
CA MET A 41 5.58 -0.15 -6.67
C MET A 41 4.08 0.18 -6.81
N PRO A 42 3.64 0.61 -8.01
CA PRO A 42 4.39 0.79 -9.24
C PRO A 42 4.92 2.22 -9.43
N GLY A 43 4.79 3.09 -8.43
CA GLY A 43 5.35 4.45 -8.46
C GLY A 43 6.87 4.49 -8.29
N PRO A 44 7.47 5.69 -8.45
CA PRO A 44 8.92 5.86 -8.51
C PRO A 44 9.64 5.84 -7.17
N GLY A 45 8.93 5.98 -6.05
CA GLY A 45 9.55 5.99 -4.73
C GLY A 45 10.33 4.72 -4.43
N ALA A 46 11.48 4.90 -3.79
CA ALA A 46 12.39 3.83 -3.37
C ALA A 46 12.89 4.15 -1.95
N ASN A 47 14.19 4.40 -1.76
CA ASN A 47 14.77 4.73 -0.45
C ASN A 47 14.12 5.95 0.24
N ASP A 48 13.66 6.93 -0.54
CA ASP A 48 13.02 8.14 -0.02
C ASP A 48 11.70 7.85 0.71
N LEU A 49 10.97 6.79 0.33
CA LEU A 49 9.78 6.35 1.06
C LEU A 49 10.12 5.91 2.48
N PHE A 50 11.15 5.09 2.62
CA PHE A 50 11.62 4.59 3.92
C PHE A 50 12.12 5.75 4.78
N GLU A 51 12.89 6.68 4.20
CA GLU A 51 13.35 7.88 4.90
C GLU A 51 12.18 8.72 5.45
N ILE A 52 11.11 8.90 4.68
CA ILE A 52 9.93 9.64 5.12
C ILE A 52 9.26 8.93 6.32
N LEU A 53 9.10 7.60 6.27
CA LEU A 53 8.49 6.84 7.35
C LEU A 53 9.37 6.78 8.61
N ASP A 54 10.69 6.71 8.45
CA ASP A 54 11.64 6.78 9.57
C ASP A 54 11.61 8.15 10.26
N ASN A 55 11.53 9.24 9.48
CA ASN A 55 11.49 10.61 10.01
C ASN A 55 10.26 10.88 10.89
N ILE A 56 9.12 10.23 10.60
CA ILE A 56 7.91 10.31 11.44
C ILE A 56 7.84 9.21 12.51
N LYS A 57 8.87 8.34 12.57
CA LYS A 57 9.00 7.25 13.56
C LYS A 57 7.80 6.30 13.53
N VAL A 58 7.45 5.77 12.35
CA VAL A 58 6.46 4.68 12.27
C VAL A 58 6.93 3.51 13.14
N THR A 59 6.03 3.01 14.00
CA THR A 59 6.34 1.97 15.01
C THR A 59 5.69 0.62 14.70
N THR A 60 4.85 0.58 13.67
CA THR A 60 4.06 -0.60 13.31
C THR A 60 4.06 -0.73 11.80
N TYR A 61 4.50 -1.87 11.32
CA TYR A 61 4.57 -2.19 9.91
C TYR A 61 4.04 -3.60 9.71
N VAL A 62 3.12 -3.77 8.77
CA VAL A 62 2.73 -5.09 8.25
C VAL A 62 3.01 -5.17 6.76
N LYS A 63 3.23 -6.39 6.28
CA LYS A 63 3.60 -6.68 4.89
C LYS A 63 2.36 -6.66 3.99
N GLY A 64 2.40 -5.85 2.93
CA GLY A 64 1.42 -5.87 1.84
C GLY A 64 1.75 -6.91 0.78
N ASN A 65 0.83 -7.14 -0.16
CA ASN A 65 1.06 -8.14 -1.19
C ASN A 65 2.10 -7.70 -2.23
N TRP A 66 2.31 -6.39 -2.43
CA TRP A 66 3.34 -5.91 -3.36
C TRP A 66 4.75 -6.12 -2.81
N GLU A 67 4.91 -6.14 -1.48
CA GLU A 67 6.15 -6.61 -0.86
C GLU A 67 6.38 -8.10 -1.12
N ASP A 68 5.35 -8.95 -1.08
CA ASP A 68 5.50 -10.36 -1.45
C ASP A 68 5.79 -10.53 -2.95
N CYS A 69 5.14 -9.78 -3.84
CA CYS A 69 5.47 -9.77 -5.28
C CYS A 69 6.95 -9.40 -5.53
N PHE A 70 7.47 -8.41 -4.79
CA PHE A 70 8.87 -8.02 -4.83
C PHE A 70 9.78 -9.19 -4.39
N LEU A 71 9.48 -9.80 -3.25
CA LEU A 71 10.26 -10.91 -2.70
C LEU A 71 10.20 -12.17 -3.57
N ASP A 72 9.05 -12.49 -4.14
CA ASP A 72 8.88 -13.64 -5.04
C ASP A 72 9.67 -13.46 -6.34
N THR A 73 9.70 -12.23 -6.88
CA THR A 73 10.54 -11.90 -8.02
C THR A 73 12.03 -12.06 -7.68
N LEU A 74 12.49 -11.55 -6.52
CA LEU A 74 13.88 -11.76 -6.06
C LEU A 74 14.23 -13.25 -5.93
N ASN A 75 13.26 -14.07 -5.52
CA ASN A 75 13.40 -15.52 -5.43
C ASN A 75 13.21 -16.25 -6.79
N LYS A 76 13.20 -15.50 -7.91
CA LYS A 76 13.07 -16.01 -9.28
C LYS A 76 11.77 -16.80 -9.53
N LYS A 77 10.70 -16.51 -8.78
CA LYS A 77 9.37 -17.07 -9.02
C LYS A 77 8.63 -16.21 -10.05
N VAL A 78 9.05 -16.31 -11.30
CA VAL A 78 8.52 -15.49 -12.41
C VAL A 78 8.13 -16.40 -13.56
N ASP A 79 6.90 -16.27 -14.03
CA ASP A 79 6.45 -16.84 -15.30
C ASP A 79 6.71 -15.84 -16.45
N PHE A 80 7.76 -16.10 -17.23
CA PHE A 80 8.14 -15.22 -18.34
C PHE A 80 7.14 -15.20 -19.51
N ASP A 81 6.14 -16.07 -19.51
CA ASP A 81 5.05 -16.06 -20.49
C ASP A 81 3.80 -15.33 -19.96
N ASN A 82 3.84 -14.88 -18.70
CA ASN A 82 2.82 -14.04 -18.10
C ASN A 82 3.20 -12.55 -18.19
N ALA A 83 2.38 -11.75 -18.88
CA ALA A 83 2.65 -10.33 -19.09
C ALA A 83 2.69 -9.52 -17.78
N THR A 84 1.90 -9.91 -16.77
CA THR A 84 1.90 -9.29 -15.44
C THR A 84 3.19 -9.60 -14.69
N ASP A 85 3.70 -10.82 -14.78
CA ASP A 85 4.95 -11.21 -14.13
C ASP A 85 6.14 -10.44 -14.72
N ILE A 86 6.17 -10.21 -16.03
CA ILE A 86 7.17 -9.32 -16.67
C ILE A 86 7.02 -7.87 -16.20
N TYR A 87 5.78 -7.37 -16.09
CA TYR A 87 5.50 -6.03 -15.57
C TYR A 87 6.01 -5.84 -14.14
N VAL A 88 5.67 -6.76 -13.23
CA VAL A 88 6.13 -6.75 -11.84
C VAL A 88 7.65 -6.87 -11.80
N SER A 89 8.23 -7.83 -12.52
CA SER A 89 9.68 -8.06 -12.53
C SER A 89 10.45 -6.82 -12.96
N ARG A 90 9.92 -6.07 -13.94
CA ARG A 90 10.57 -4.85 -14.43
C ARG A 90 10.54 -3.69 -13.44
N LEU A 91 9.48 -3.60 -12.64
CA LEU A 91 9.42 -2.66 -11.51
C LEU A 91 10.33 -3.11 -10.36
N VAL A 92 10.44 -4.41 -10.12
CA VAL A 92 11.38 -4.97 -9.12
C VAL A 92 12.82 -4.71 -9.52
N GLN A 93 13.17 -4.91 -10.79
CA GLN A 93 14.49 -4.55 -11.31
C GLN A 93 14.79 -3.06 -11.03
N TYR A 94 13.85 -2.17 -11.36
CA TYR A 94 13.99 -0.74 -11.06
C TYR A 94 14.25 -0.50 -9.57
N LEU A 95 13.52 -1.18 -8.68
CA LEU A 95 13.74 -1.05 -7.24
C LEU A 95 15.08 -1.63 -6.78
N CYS A 96 15.55 -2.75 -7.34
CA CYS A 96 16.87 -3.31 -7.02
C CYS A 96 18.02 -2.37 -7.36
N GLU A 97 17.83 -1.47 -8.32
CA GLU A 97 18.80 -0.46 -8.72
C GLU A 97 18.74 0.79 -7.82
N ASN A 98 17.65 0.99 -7.07
CA ASN A 98 17.35 2.21 -6.32
C ASN A 98 17.06 2.01 -4.81
N LEU A 99 17.06 0.76 -4.33
CA LEU A 99 16.90 0.41 -2.91
C LEU A 99 18.24 0.02 -2.30
N ASP A 100 18.44 0.49 -1.07
CA ASP A 100 19.54 0.04 -0.22
C ASP A 100 19.25 -1.36 0.32
N GLU A 101 20.32 -2.13 0.54
CA GLU A 101 20.24 -3.49 1.09
C GLU A 101 19.52 -3.53 2.45
N SER A 102 19.66 -2.49 3.27
CA SER A 102 18.94 -2.35 4.55
C SER A 102 17.42 -2.33 4.37
N ASN A 103 16.92 -1.61 3.37
CA ASN A 103 15.48 -1.50 3.09
C ASN A 103 14.94 -2.81 2.51
N ILE A 104 15.72 -3.49 1.67
CA ILE A 104 15.38 -4.85 1.19
C ILE A 104 15.29 -5.83 2.37
N ASN A 105 16.26 -5.76 3.30
CA ASN A 105 16.25 -6.60 4.51
C ASN A 105 15.08 -6.26 5.44
N LEU A 106 14.65 -5.00 5.51
CA LEU A 106 13.43 -4.62 6.22
C LEU A 106 12.20 -5.30 5.60
N ILE A 107 12.02 -5.19 4.27
CA ILE A 107 10.89 -5.79 3.53
C ILE A 107 10.81 -7.30 3.80
N LYS A 108 11.96 -8.01 3.74
CA LYS A 108 12.04 -9.46 4.01
C LYS A 108 11.43 -9.84 5.37
N ASN A 109 11.67 -9.01 6.39
CA ASN A 109 11.32 -9.30 7.79
C ASN A 109 9.96 -8.72 8.22
N LEU A 110 9.21 -8.06 7.35
CA LEU A 110 7.89 -7.55 7.70
C LEU A 110 6.91 -8.68 8.09
N PRO A 111 6.16 -8.55 9.19
CA PRO A 111 5.15 -9.54 9.58
C PRO A 111 3.87 -9.37 8.74
N LEU A 112 3.13 -10.46 8.51
CA LEU A 112 1.80 -10.38 7.88
C LEU A 112 0.73 -9.77 8.80
N HIS A 113 0.92 -9.94 10.10
CA HIS A 113 -0.03 -9.55 11.13
C HIS A 113 0.68 -9.12 12.41
N LEU A 114 0.08 -8.13 13.08
CA LEU A 114 0.48 -7.67 14.40
C LEU A 114 -0.75 -7.46 15.28
N THR A 115 -0.55 -7.62 16.59
CA THR A 115 -1.52 -7.21 17.60
C THR A 115 -0.94 -6.07 18.42
N LYS A 116 -1.74 -5.02 18.65
CA LYS A 116 -1.38 -3.89 19.52
C LYS A 116 -2.40 -3.73 20.62
N GLN A 117 -1.92 -3.47 21.83
CA GLN A 117 -2.76 -3.02 22.94
C GLN A 117 -2.66 -1.49 23.02
N VAL A 118 -3.80 -0.80 22.92
CA VAL A 118 -3.88 0.66 23.12
C VAL A 118 -4.92 0.92 24.20
N ASN A 119 -4.47 1.39 25.37
CA ASN A 119 -5.28 1.40 26.58
C ASN A 119 -5.92 0.01 26.83
N ASN A 120 -7.24 -0.07 26.96
CA ASN A 120 -7.99 -1.31 27.17
C ASN A 120 -8.41 -2.03 25.87
N LEU A 121 -8.04 -1.51 24.70
CA LEU A 121 -8.44 -2.07 23.40
C LEU A 121 -7.33 -2.93 22.79
N THR A 122 -7.67 -4.13 22.36
CA THR A 122 -6.80 -5.03 21.59
C THR A 122 -7.11 -4.89 20.10
N ILE A 123 -6.10 -4.54 19.31
CA ILE A 123 -6.23 -4.15 17.91
C ILE A 123 -5.44 -5.12 17.03
N SER A 124 -6.13 -5.76 16.09
CA SER A 124 -5.57 -6.59 15.01
C SER A 124 -5.18 -5.70 13.83
N ILE A 125 -3.98 -5.90 13.30
CA ILE A 125 -3.43 -5.11 12.19
C ILE A 125 -2.86 -6.09 11.15
N SER A 126 -3.39 -6.04 9.94
CA SER A 126 -2.94 -6.84 8.79
C SER A 126 -3.17 -6.04 7.51
N HIS A 127 -2.47 -6.35 6.42
CA HIS A 127 -2.73 -5.65 5.15
C HIS A 127 -4.09 -6.09 4.54
N ASN A 128 -4.42 -7.38 4.62
CA ASN A 128 -5.73 -7.92 4.27
C ASN A 128 -6.20 -8.83 5.43
N LEU A 129 -6.26 -10.15 5.26
CA LEU A 129 -6.45 -11.09 6.36
C LEU A 129 -5.12 -11.35 7.09
N GLN A 130 -5.20 -11.87 8.31
CA GLN A 130 -4.06 -12.02 9.24
C GLN A 130 -2.99 -12.98 8.72
N ASN A 131 -3.38 -13.98 7.92
CA ASN A 131 -2.50 -14.98 7.32
C ASN A 131 -2.47 -14.89 5.78
N LYS A 132 -3.12 -13.88 5.18
CA LYS A 132 -3.26 -13.72 3.74
C LYS A 132 -3.42 -12.26 3.37
N ASN A 133 -2.36 -11.64 2.85
CA ASN A 133 -2.30 -10.23 2.47
C ASN A 133 -2.84 -9.94 1.04
N TYR A 134 -3.35 -10.92 0.30
CA TYR A 134 -3.83 -10.71 -1.08
C TYR A 134 -5.27 -11.21 -1.28
N GLY A 135 -5.90 -10.79 -2.37
CA GLY A 135 -7.17 -11.32 -2.83
C GLY A 135 -8.38 -10.47 -2.44
N GLY A 136 -9.54 -10.84 -3.00
CA GLY A 136 -10.74 -10.02 -2.93
C GLY A 136 -11.64 -10.26 -1.72
N ASP A 137 -11.20 -11.00 -0.71
CA ASP A 137 -12.05 -11.45 0.41
C ASP A 137 -12.74 -10.29 1.13
N LEU A 138 -12.03 -9.17 1.33
CA LEU A 138 -12.53 -8.00 2.07
C LEU A 138 -13.06 -6.87 1.18
N TRP A 139 -13.47 -7.14 -0.07
CA TRP A 139 -14.20 -6.14 -0.86
C TRP A 139 -15.46 -5.66 -0.12
N PRO A 140 -15.81 -4.37 -0.12
CA PRO A 140 -16.93 -3.86 0.70
C PRO A 140 -18.29 -4.46 0.35
N THR A 141 -18.43 -5.02 -0.85
CA THR A 141 -19.65 -5.69 -1.34
C THR A 141 -19.73 -7.17 -0.98
N ASN A 142 -18.69 -7.76 -0.40
CA ASN A 142 -18.72 -9.15 0.00
C ASN A 142 -19.52 -9.35 1.29
N ASP A 143 -19.92 -10.61 1.51
CA ASP A 143 -20.72 -11.02 2.66
C ASP A 143 -19.98 -10.80 3.99
N GLN A 144 -20.75 -10.57 5.05
CA GLN A 144 -20.24 -10.31 6.40
C GLN A 144 -19.29 -11.40 6.91
N THR A 145 -19.50 -12.66 6.50
CA THR A 145 -18.67 -13.81 6.89
C THR A 145 -17.21 -13.69 6.46
N TYR A 146 -16.91 -12.89 5.43
CA TYR A 146 -15.51 -12.59 5.07
C TYR A 146 -14.87 -11.62 6.05
N PHE A 147 -15.62 -10.60 6.48
CA PHE A 147 -15.14 -9.60 7.44
C PHE A 147 -14.98 -10.17 8.85
N ASP A 148 -15.80 -11.15 9.22
CA ASP A 148 -15.68 -11.81 10.53
C ASP A 148 -14.36 -12.60 10.67
N GLN A 149 -13.72 -12.99 9.57
CA GLN A 149 -12.40 -13.65 9.58
C GLN A 149 -11.28 -12.74 10.09
N LEU A 150 -11.47 -11.42 10.11
CA LEU A 150 -10.55 -10.46 10.73
C LEU A 150 -10.42 -10.63 12.27
N PHE A 151 -11.26 -11.48 12.87
CA PHE A 151 -11.33 -11.73 14.30
C PHE A 151 -11.12 -13.22 14.61
N GLU A 152 -9.93 -13.75 14.29
CA GLU A 152 -9.49 -15.10 14.72
C GLU A 152 -9.37 -15.23 16.25
N HIS A 153 -9.25 -14.10 16.94
CA HIS A 153 -9.22 -13.98 18.39
C HIS A 153 -10.16 -12.84 18.83
N ASP A 154 -10.32 -12.67 20.15
CA ASP A 154 -11.16 -11.64 20.77
C ASP A 154 -10.51 -10.25 20.68
N TYR A 155 -10.31 -9.75 19.46
CA TYR A 155 -9.91 -8.37 19.19
C TYR A 155 -11.12 -7.44 19.25
N ASP A 156 -10.91 -6.21 19.69
CA ASP A 156 -11.94 -5.17 19.71
C ASP A 156 -12.03 -4.43 18.38
N ILE A 157 -10.89 -4.29 17.69
CA ILE A 157 -10.75 -3.56 16.43
C ILE A 157 -9.87 -4.37 15.47
N ALA A 158 -10.28 -4.44 14.20
CA ALA A 158 -9.43 -4.86 13.09
C ALA A 158 -9.17 -3.70 12.15
N ILE A 159 -7.90 -3.47 11.81
CA ILE A 159 -7.49 -2.46 10.84
C ILE A 159 -6.79 -3.16 9.68
N TYR A 160 -7.31 -2.94 8.47
CA TYR A 160 -6.78 -3.53 7.25
C TYR A 160 -6.66 -2.51 6.09
N ALA A 161 -6.05 -2.92 4.98
CA ALA A 161 -5.75 -2.10 3.79
C ALA A 161 -6.15 -2.85 2.50
N HIS A 162 -5.30 -2.89 1.47
CA HIS A 162 -5.41 -3.72 0.25
C HIS A 162 -6.48 -3.31 -0.77
N ILE A 163 -7.69 -2.97 -0.33
CA ILE A 163 -8.80 -2.68 -1.26
C ILE A 163 -8.83 -1.20 -1.71
N HIS A 164 -7.97 -0.36 -1.12
CA HIS A 164 -7.81 1.07 -1.44
C HIS A 164 -9.09 1.92 -1.28
N GLN A 165 -10.00 1.50 -0.39
CA GLN A 165 -11.23 2.22 -0.09
C GLN A 165 -11.35 2.47 1.41
N GLN A 166 -11.63 3.72 1.77
CA GLN A 166 -11.99 4.08 3.14
C GLN A 166 -13.24 3.32 3.58
N LEU A 167 -13.15 2.64 4.73
CA LEU A 167 -14.24 1.81 5.24
C LEU A 167 -14.28 1.89 6.76
N LEU A 168 -15.49 2.07 7.29
CA LEU A 168 -15.82 1.77 8.69
C LEU A 168 -17.04 0.85 8.68
N ARG A 169 -16.90 -0.33 9.28
CA ARG A 169 -18.01 -1.27 9.47
C ARG A 169 -17.79 -2.08 10.75
N TYR A 170 -18.66 -3.05 10.98
CA TYR A 170 -18.59 -3.93 12.14
C TYR A 170 -18.55 -5.40 11.73
N SER A 171 -17.98 -6.23 12.60
CA SER A 171 -18.15 -7.69 12.56
C SER A 171 -19.57 -8.08 12.97
N SER A 172 -19.94 -9.35 12.79
CA SER A 172 -21.20 -9.91 13.30
C SER A 172 -21.34 -9.81 14.83
N ASN A 173 -20.22 -9.76 15.57
CA ASN A 173 -20.21 -9.61 17.02
C ASN A 173 -20.12 -8.14 17.47
N GLY A 174 -20.12 -7.18 16.54
CA GLY A 174 -20.08 -5.75 16.84
C GLY A 174 -18.68 -5.16 17.05
N GLN A 175 -17.62 -5.89 16.69
CA GLN A 175 -16.24 -5.39 16.75
C GLN A 175 -15.97 -4.44 15.58
N LEU A 176 -15.10 -3.45 15.76
CA LEU A 176 -14.92 -2.38 14.77
C LEU A 176 -13.93 -2.79 13.66
N ILE A 177 -14.26 -2.48 12.42
CA ILE A 177 -13.39 -2.71 11.26
C ILE A 177 -13.10 -1.38 10.56
N ILE A 178 -11.82 -1.08 10.35
CA ILE A 178 -11.37 0.16 9.71
C ILE A 178 -10.45 -0.17 8.53
N ASN A 179 -10.67 0.52 7.40
CA ASN A 179 -9.72 0.61 6.30
C ASN A 179 -9.41 2.08 6.02
N PRO A 180 -8.14 2.53 6.05
CA PRO A 180 -7.78 3.93 5.88
C PRO A 180 -7.91 4.42 4.43
N GLY A 181 -8.14 3.52 3.47
CA GLY A 181 -8.00 3.78 2.06
C GLY A 181 -6.54 3.75 1.61
N SER A 182 -6.29 4.29 0.42
CA SER A 182 -4.94 4.29 -0.18
C SER A 182 -4.35 5.68 -0.32
N ILE A 183 -3.08 5.82 0.11
CA ILE A 183 -2.32 7.06 -0.04
C ILE A 183 -2.00 7.31 -1.51
N GLY A 184 -1.48 6.30 -2.23
CA GLY A 184 -0.94 6.47 -3.57
C GLY A 184 -1.88 6.08 -4.71
N GLN A 185 -2.88 5.23 -4.45
CA GLN A 185 -3.80 4.66 -5.45
C GLN A 185 -5.25 4.57 -4.93
N PRO A 186 -5.88 5.68 -4.53
CA PRO A 186 -7.26 5.66 -4.05
C PRO A 186 -8.22 5.07 -5.09
N PHE A 187 -9.04 4.10 -4.68
CA PHE A 187 -9.92 3.35 -5.59
C PHE A 187 -11.39 3.73 -5.43
N TYR A 188 -12.05 3.96 -6.57
CA TYR A 188 -13.49 4.18 -6.64
C TYR A 188 -14.09 3.44 -7.82
N LYS A 189 -15.08 2.57 -7.56
CA LYS A 189 -15.88 1.96 -8.63
C LYS A 189 -16.85 2.96 -9.27
N TRP A 190 -17.36 3.91 -8.49
CA TRP A 190 -18.33 4.91 -8.94
C TRP A 190 -17.64 6.12 -9.58
N ASP A 191 -17.91 6.39 -10.86
CA ASP A 191 -17.17 7.39 -11.65
C ASP A 191 -17.21 8.80 -11.05
N LYS A 192 -18.35 9.23 -10.46
CA LYS A 192 -18.45 10.56 -9.83
C LYS A 192 -17.58 10.71 -8.58
N LEU A 193 -17.29 9.61 -7.88
CA LEU A 193 -16.37 9.67 -6.73
C LEU A 193 -14.91 9.57 -7.20
N ARG A 194 -14.67 8.84 -8.30
CA ARG A 194 -13.34 8.70 -8.91
C ARG A 194 -12.77 10.03 -9.42
N SER A 195 -13.58 11.07 -9.61
CA SER A 195 -13.06 12.41 -9.95
C SER A 195 -12.25 13.06 -8.83
N ASP A 196 -12.27 12.50 -7.62
CA ASP A 196 -11.46 12.96 -6.49
C ASP A 196 -10.45 11.87 -6.06
N LEU A 197 -9.24 11.96 -6.61
CA LEU A 197 -8.11 11.04 -6.38
C LEU A 197 -7.12 11.56 -5.33
N ARG A 198 -7.55 12.45 -4.44
CA ARG A 198 -6.71 12.87 -3.30
C ARG A 198 -6.31 11.66 -2.46
N ALA A 199 -5.08 11.70 -1.94
CA ALA A 199 -4.50 10.67 -1.09
C ALA A 199 -5.38 10.41 0.14
N GLN A 200 -5.57 9.16 0.53
CA GLN A 200 -6.43 8.76 1.63
C GLN A 200 -5.60 8.22 2.80
N TYR A 201 -6.02 8.59 4.01
CA TYR A 201 -5.59 7.92 5.23
C TYR A 201 -6.68 8.09 6.31
N ALA A 202 -6.48 7.48 7.48
CA ALA A 202 -7.38 7.68 8.62
C ALA A 202 -6.62 8.03 9.90
N ILE A 203 -7.30 8.74 10.78
CA ILE A 203 -6.86 9.01 12.16
C ILE A 203 -7.80 8.27 13.11
N LEU A 204 -7.24 7.41 13.96
CA LEU A 204 -7.93 6.76 15.07
C LEU A 204 -7.51 7.44 16.37
N GLU A 205 -8.45 8.07 17.05
CA GLU A 205 -8.23 8.69 18.36
C GLU A 205 -8.80 7.78 19.47
N ILE A 206 -7.93 7.40 20.41
CA ILE A 206 -8.28 6.58 21.58
C ILE A 206 -7.87 7.34 22.84
N ASP A 207 -8.80 7.50 23.78
CA ASP A 207 -8.55 8.11 25.08
C ASP A 207 -8.86 7.14 26.22
N GLU A 208 -8.96 7.65 27.46
CA GLU A 208 -9.18 6.82 28.65
C GLU A 208 -10.58 6.17 28.69
N THR A 209 -11.53 6.70 27.93
CA THR A 209 -12.89 6.16 27.83
C THR A 209 -12.98 5.06 26.76
N GLY A 210 -12.22 5.20 25.68
CA GLY A 210 -12.23 4.27 24.56
C GLY A 210 -11.95 4.98 23.24
N ILE A 211 -12.66 4.60 22.18
CA ILE A 211 -12.55 5.22 20.85
C ILE A 211 -13.23 6.58 20.87
N ALA A 212 -12.45 7.65 20.82
CA ALA A 212 -12.95 9.02 20.81
C ALA A 212 -13.37 9.46 19.39
N GLU A 213 -12.61 9.06 18.36
CA GLU A 213 -12.87 9.45 16.97
C GLU A 213 -12.27 8.47 15.96
N VAL A 214 -12.96 8.26 14.85
CA VAL A 214 -12.37 7.74 13.60
C VAL A 214 -12.60 8.77 12.51
N ARG A 215 -11.52 9.35 11.99
CA ARG A 215 -11.57 10.43 10.98
C ARG A 215 -10.90 9.99 9.70
N PHE A 216 -11.69 9.84 8.64
CA PHE A 216 -11.19 9.64 7.28
C PHE A 216 -10.76 10.96 6.65
N ARG A 217 -9.59 10.96 6.02
CA ARG A 217 -9.00 12.17 5.44
C ARG A 217 -8.68 11.98 3.97
N LYS A 218 -8.77 13.08 3.23
CA LYS A 218 -8.37 13.18 1.83
C LYS A 218 -7.46 14.38 1.65
N VAL A 219 -6.23 14.15 1.22
CA VAL A 219 -5.17 15.15 1.15
C VAL A 219 -4.79 15.40 -0.30
N SER A 220 -4.87 16.66 -0.72
CA SER A 220 -4.36 17.08 -2.03
C SER A 220 -2.85 17.00 -2.04
N TYR A 221 -2.28 16.52 -3.14
CA TYR A 221 -0.85 16.52 -3.42
C TYR A 221 -0.61 16.99 -4.85
N ASP A 222 0.64 17.36 -5.14
CA ASP A 222 1.03 17.81 -6.47
C ASP A 222 1.28 16.61 -7.40
N VAL A 223 0.26 16.27 -8.19
CA VAL A 223 0.28 15.15 -9.14
C VAL A 223 1.29 15.39 -10.26
N GLU A 224 1.47 16.64 -10.70
CA GLU A 224 2.45 16.96 -11.74
C GLU A 224 3.88 16.78 -11.24
N LYS A 225 4.15 17.17 -9.98
CA LYS A 225 5.44 16.93 -9.33
C LYS A 225 5.73 15.44 -9.20
N GLU A 226 4.72 14.65 -8.84
CA GLU A 226 4.86 13.19 -8.78
C GLU A 226 5.19 12.59 -10.15
N PHE A 227 4.51 13.03 -11.20
CA PHE A 227 4.79 12.54 -12.54
C PHE A 227 6.18 12.98 -13.05
N LYS A 228 6.61 14.21 -12.75
CA LYS A 228 7.98 14.68 -13.03
C LYS A 228 9.03 13.86 -12.26
N ASN A 229 8.74 13.46 -11.02
CA ASN A 229 9.57 12.55 -10.26
C ASN A 229 9.70 11.20 -10.97
N ALA A 230 8.59 10.63 -11.44
CA ALA A 230 8.58 9.37 -12.17
C ALA A 230 9.40 9.41 -13.47
N ILE A 231 9.29 10.50 -14.25
CA ILE A 231 10.12 10.71 -15.44
C ILE A 231 11.60 10.82 -15.07
N SER A 232 11.94 11.61 -14.04
CA SER A 232 13.33 11.86 -13.65
C SER A 232 14.05 10.61 -13.17
N ASN A 233 13.31 9.67 -12.59
CA ASN A 233 13.83 8.37 -12.16
C ASN A 233 13.76 7.30 -13.27
N ASN A 234 13.33 7.64 -14.49
CA ASN A 234 13.17 6.69 -15.60
C ASN A 234 12.26 5.50 -15.26
N LEU A 235 11.16 5.75 -14.55
CA LEU A 235 10.22 4.71 -14.13
C LEU A 235 9.72 3.88 -15.34
N PRO A 236 9.82 2.54 -15.32
CA PRO A 236 9.22 1.69 -16.35
C PRO A 236 7.70 1.87 -16.44
N TYR A 237 7.12 1.65 -17.62
CA TYR A 237 5.67 1.84 -17.87
C TYR A 237 5.14 3.23 -17.47
N ILE A 238 5.94 4.28 -17.68
CA ILE A 238 5.64 5.66 -17.31
C ILE A 238 4.25 6.14 -17.76
N THR A 239 3.78 5.70 -18.94
CA THR A 239 2.45 6.05 -19.47
C THR A 239 1.31 5.37 -18.72
N LEU A 240 1.52 4.16 -18.19
CA LEU A 240 0.54 3.50 -17.32
C LEU A 240 0.48 4.21 -15.96
N TYR A 241 1.63 4.61 -15.41
CA TYR A 241 1.67 5.39 -14.17
C TYR A 241 0.97 6.76 -14.33
N GLN A 242 1.21 7.46 -15.44
CA GLN A 242 0.50 8.70 -15.77
C GLN A 242 -1.02 8.50 -15.78
N LYS A 243 -1.49 7.49 -16.52
CA LYS A 243 -2.92 7.20 -16.64
C LYS A 243 -3.54 6.83 -15.28
N MET A 244 -2.80 6.12 -14.45
CA MET A 244 -3.22 5.80 -13.09
C MET A 244 -3.39 7.07 -12.24
N LEU A 245 -2.42 7.99 -12.27
CA LEU A 245 -2.50 9.28 -11.57
C LEU A 245 -3.69 10.14 -12.05
N GLU A 246 -3.94 10.16 -13.35
CA GLU A 246 -4.99 11.01 -13.95
C GLU A 246 -6.40 10.42 -13.81
N THR A 247 -6.52 9.08 -13.81
CA THR A 247 -7.83 8.41 -13.93
C THR A 247 -8.18 7.50 -12.77
N GLY A 248 -7.23 7.18 -11.88
CA GLY A 248 -7.38 6.23 -10.79
C GLY A 248 -7.56 4.78 -11.25
N LYS A 249 -7.23 4.48 -12.51
CA LYS A 249 -7.35 3.12 -13.09
C LYS A 249 -6.00 2.43 -13.09
N THR A 250 -5.95 1.25 -12.47
CA THR A 250 -4.82 0.33 -12.52
C THR A 250 -4.97 -0.63 -13.70
N HIS A 251 -3.84 -1.12 -14.22
CA HIS A 251 -3.78 -2.02 -15.38
C HIS A 251 -2.96 -3.28 -15.09
N THR A 252 -2.76 -3.61 -13.82
CA THR A 252 -1.95 -4.77 -13.37
C THR A 252 -2.50 -6.11 -13.86
N HIS A 253 -3.80 -6.20 -14.14
CA HIS A 253 -4.47 -7.40 -14.65
C HIS A 253 -4.87 -7.30 -16.14
N ASP A 254 -4.43 -6.25 -16.84
CA ASP A 254 -4.72 -6.02 -18.25
C ASP A 254 -3.65 -6.68 -19.13
N ILE A 255 -3.72 -8.01 -19.26
CA ILE A 255 -2.67 -8.84 -19.89
C ILE A 255 -2.38 -8.37 -21.32
N GLU A 256 -3.40 -8.05 -22.11
CA GLU A 256 -3.24 -7.59 -23.50
C GLU A 256 -2.49 -6.25 -23.56
N LEU A 257 -2.84 -5.31 -22.68
CA LEU A 257 -2.16 -4.02 -22.62
C LEU A 257 -0.73 -4.18 -22.15
N LEU A 258 -0.49 -4.96 -21.10
CA LEU A 258 0.86 -5.21 -20.57
C LEU A 258 1.74 -5.89 -21.62
N GLN A 259 1.23 -6.91 -22.33
CA GLN A 259 1.97 -7.58 -23.39
C GLN A 259 2.42 -6.60 -24.48
N LYS A 260 1.53 -5.68 -24.88
CA LYS A 260 1.88 -4.64 -25.85
C LYS A 260 3.05 -3.77 -25.38
N PHE A 261 3.07 -3.37 -24.11
CA PHE A 261 4.20 -2.62 -23.54
C PHE A 261 5.47 -3.48 -23.46
N ASN A 262 5.33 -4.74 -23.03
CA ASN A 262 6.45 -5.67 -22.93
C ASN A 262 7.15 -5.85 -24.28
N ASP A 263 6.39 -6.03 -25.35
CA ASP A 263 6.92 -6.18 -26.71
C ASP A 263 7.51 -4.87 -27.24
N GLN A 264 6.83 -3.74 -27.02
CA GLN A 264 7.27 -2.43 -27.50
C GLN A 264 8.62 -2.01 -26.92
N TYR A 265 8.85 -2.29 -25.64
CA TYR A 265 10.06 -1.89 -24.91
C TYR A 265 11.04 -3.03 -24.67
N ASN A 266 10.76 -4.22 -25.21
CA ASN A 266 11.55 -5.43 -25.03
C ASN A 266 11.82 -5.82 -23.56
N TYR A 267 10.83 -5.62 -22.69
CA TYR A 267 11.03 -5.83 -21.25
C TYR A 267 11.29 -7.30 -20.88
N LYS A 268 10.78 -8.27 -21.65
CA LYS A 268 11.05 -9.69 -21.39
C LYS A 268 12.56 -10.00 -21.42
N ASP A 269 13.26 -9.52 -22.46
CA ASP A 269 14.70 -9.71 -22.58
C ASP A 269 15.48 -8.95 -21.50
N GLU A 270 15.07 -7.73 -21.14
CA GLU A 270 15.70 -6.98 -20.04
C GLU A 270 15.65 -7.78 -18.73
N ILE A 271 14.52 -8.43 -18.44
CA ILE A 271 14.33 -9.22 -17.22
C ILE A 271 15.08 -10.54 -17.24
N ILE A 272 15.12 -11.25 -18.37
CA ILE A 272 15.96 -12.43 -18.51
C ILE A 272 17.43 -12.07 -18.21
N ASN A 273 17.93 -10.98 -18.82
CA ASN A 273 19.29 -10.50 -18.57
C ASN A 273 19.52 -10.06 -17.11
N PHE A 274 18.53 -9.43 -16.48
CA PHE A 274 18.60 -9.06 -15.06
C PHE A 274 18.80 -10.29 -14.17
N PHE A 275 18.07 -11.38 -14.42
CA PHE A 275 18.20 -12.61 -13.62
C PHE A 275 19.50 -13.40 -13.87
N GLU A 276 20.10 -13.28 -15.05
CA GLU A 276 21.40 -13.90 -15.37
C GLU A 276 22.57 -13.22 -14.65
N LYS A 277 22.46 -11.90 -14.39
CA LYS A 277 23.53 -11.11 -13.78
C LYS A 277 23.74 -11.35 -12.28
N ASN A 278 22.94 -12.23 -11.65
CA ASN A 278 22.93 -12.47 -10.18
C ASN A 278 23.00 -11.15 -9.40
N TYR A 279 21.99 -10.30 -9.58
CA TYR A 279 21.77 -9.19 -8.68
C TYR A 279 21.27 -9.75 -7.34
N TRP A 280 22.18 -9.78 -6.35
CA TRP A 280 22.00 -10.20 -4.96
C TRP A 280 21.84 -11.70 -4.74
#